data_AF-A0A7W3Z8R9-F1
#
_entry.id   AF-A0A7W3Z8R9-F1
#
_cell.length_a   1.000
_cell.length_b   1.000
_cell.length_c   1.000
_cell.angle_alpha   90.00
_cell.angle_beta   90.00
_cell.angle_gamma   90.00
#
_symmetry.space_group_name_H-M   'P 1'
#
loop_
_entity.id
_entity.type
_entity.pdbx_description
1 polymer ?
#
loop_
_entity_poly.entity_id
_entity_poly.type
_entity_poly.pdbx_seq_one_letter_code
_entity_poly.pdbx_strand_id
1 'polypeptide(L)'
;MNHLLDQLYKTKLRLAGLVTAVVGVGFLFLSKAVAATATLSWLIGWPTNELGTTLLSAGVIAVIFEYYARKEAEERATEHFRDAIRREAPAIRDAVLDSFAFEPETMRSIASDETLDKIATNAIGLRLGDEKLARDAYADLKEQVIRSPERWRDVDVSVSLSPWTAGPASGPGSMLVATVRWEYKVRSASPTMRFACVSDLDEYRDVRRDPSTASIWYFDPSAGLDAADPEVFSLLQLSVDGRDRNIRRSAREGSQVAAVSLGQGAVGREVTISYTYRALVQRHGHLLYLDLPRPAKGVHVQLDYAQADIRRVNVLDYFSSPEAARVVQSPAAAPAKTVDVRFDGQVFPRAGVAFVWVLQDELGAGAEVFA
;
A
#
# COMPACT_ATOMS: atom_id res chain seq x y z
N MET A 1 -45.14 1.12 -16.65
CA MET A 1 -46.22 0.88 -17.66
C MET A 1 -46.95 2.15 -18.08
N ASN A 2 -47.27 3.08 -17.16
CA ASN A 2 -47.97 4.35 -17.49
C ASN A 2 -47.16 5.33 -18.38
N HIS A 3 -45.82 5.31 -18.31
CA HIS A 3 -44.98 6.23 -19.08
C HIS A 3 -45.01 5.97 -20.60
N LEU A 4 -45.09 4.69 -21.01
CA LEU A 4 -45.18 4.29 -22.41
C LEU A 4 -46.55 4.62 -23.02
N LEU A 5 -47.63 4.47 -22.26
CA LEU A 5 -48.98 4.84 -22.70
C LEU A 5 -49.11 6.35 -22.91
N ASP A 6 -48.52 7.15 -22.03
CA ASP A 6 -48.54 8.62 -22.15
C ASP A 6 -47.73 9.13 -23.35
N GLN A 7 -46.57 8.53 -23.62
CA GLN A 7 -45.79 8.82 -24.84
C GLN A 7 -46.54 8.44 -26.12
N LEU A 8 -47.26 7.33 -26.10
CA LEU A 8 -48.04 6.85 -27.24
C LEU A 8 -49.27 7.73 -27.50
N TYR A 9 -49.90 8.25 -26.44
CA TYR A 9 -51.00 9.20 -26.54
C TYR A 9 -50.55 10.54 -27.12
N LYS A 10 -49.41 11.08 -26.65
CA LYS A 10 -48.80 12.31 -27.18
C LYS A 10 -48.40 12.18 -28.64
N THR A 11 -47.83 11.04 -29.03
CA THR A 11 -47.44 10.78 -30.42
C THR A 11 -48.65 10.66 -31.34
N LYS A 12 -49.74 10.03 -30.88
CA LYS A 12 -51.02 9.98 -31.60
C LYS A 12 -51.62 11.37 -31.80
N LEU A 13 -51.54 12.24 -30.79
CA LEU A 13 -52.05 13.60 -30.87
C LEU A 13 -51.29 14.45 -31.91
N ARG A 14 -49.95 14.35 -31.95
CA ARG A 14 -49.10 14.97 -32.98
C ARG A 14 -49.50 14.55 -34.39
N LEU A 15 -49.67 13.25 -34.56
CA LEU A 15 -50.02 12.67 -35.84
C LEU A 15 -51.43 13.10 -36.26
N ALA A 16 -52.37 13.16 -35.32
CA ALA A 16 -53.71 13.68 -35.57
C ALA A 16 -53.70 15.16 -35.99
N GLY A 17 -52.92 16.02 -35.29
CA GLY A 17 -52.77 17.43 -35.66
C GLY A 17 -52.16 17.64 -37.05
N LEU A 18 -51.11 16.88 -37.37
CA LEU A 18 -50.46 16.89 -38.69
C LEU A 18 -51.41 16.42 -39.79
N VAL A 19 -52.10 15.29 -39.57
CA VAL A 19 -53.09 14.75 -40.52
C VAL A 19 -54.21 15.75 -40.77
N THR A 20 -54.69 16.42 -39.71
CA THR A 20 -55.74 17.45 -39.82
C THR A 20 -55.28 18.63 -40.69
N ALA A 21 -54.04 19.09 -40.51
CA ALA A 21 -53.46 20.15 -41.35
C ALA A 21 -53.32 19.72 -42.82
N VAL A 22 -52.84 18.50 -43.08
CA VAL A 22 -52.70 17.94 -44.44
C VAL A 22 -54.05 17.77 -45.12
N VAL A 23 -55.07 17.29 -44.40
CA VAL A 23 -56.45 17.19 -44.88
C VAL A 23 -57.01 18.58 -45.22
N GLY A 24 -56.76 19.59 -44.38
CA GLY A 24 -57.13 20.98 -44.65
C GLY A 24 -56.52 21.52 -45.95
N VAL A 25 -55.23 21.27 -46.21
CA VAL A 25 -54.58 21.62 -47.48
C VAL A 25 -55.22 20.88 -48.65
N GLY A 26 -55.51 19.58 -48.50
CA GLY A 26 -56.20 18.78 -49.51
C GLY A 26 -57.56 19.36 -49.91
N PHE A 27 -58.36 19.81 -48.95
CA PHE A 27 -59.63 20.49 -49.20
C PHE A 27 -59.47 21.81 -49.97
N LEU A 28 -58.42 22.59 -49.69
CA LEU A 28 -58.12 23.83 -50.42
C LEU A 28 -57.73 23.56 -51.88
N PHE A 29 -56.94 22.51 -52.14
CA PHE A 29 -56.61 22.08 -53.51
C PHE A 29 -57.82 21.55 -54.26
N LEU A 30 -58.66 20.75 -53.59
CA LEU A 30 -59.89 20.23 -54.17
C LEU A 30 -60.87 21.35 -54.51
N SER A 31 -60.98 22.36 -53.65
CA SER A 31 -61.80 23.56 -53.90
C SER A 31 -61.32 24.31 -55.15
N LYS A 32 -60.00 24.52 -55.30
CA LYS A 32 -59.43 25.14 -56.52
C LYS A 32 -59.64 24.30 -57.78
N ALA A 33 -59.51 22.97 -57.68
CA ALA A 33 -59.73 22.07 -58.80
C ALA A 33 -61.19 22.04 -59.25
N VAL A 34 -62.13 22.02 -58.31
CA VAL A 34 -63.58 22.08 -58.58
C VAL A 34 -63.94 23.42 -59.23
N ALA A 35 -63.36 24.53 -58.78
CA ALA A 35 -63.57 25.85 -59.38
C ALA A 35 -63.02 25.97 -60.82
N ALA A 36 -62.03 25.16 -61.19
CA ALA A 36 -61.39 25.19 -62.51
C ALA A 36 -62.08 24.30 -63.57
N THR A 37 -63.04 23.44 -63.18
CA THR A 37 -63.66 22.45 -64.08
C THR A 37 -65.16 22.74 -64.28
N ALA A 38 -65.55 23.15 -65.50
CA ALA A 38 -66.90 23.67 -65.80
C ALA A 38 -68.06 22.66 -65.60
N THR A 39 -67.79 21.36 -65.54
CA THR A 39 -68.78 20.28 -65.35
C THR A 39 -69.12 19.97 -63.89
N LEU A 40 -68.37 20.50 -62.92
CA LEU A 40 -68.54 20.27 -61.47
C LEU A 40 -69.00 21.52 -60.70
N SER A 41 -69.54 22.51 -61.40
CA SER A 41 -69.97 23.80 -60.86
C SER A 41 -71.10 23.72 -59.81
N TRP A 42 -71.85 22.63 -59.77
CA TRP A 42 -72.89 22.38 -58.75
C TRP A 42 -72.33 22.11 -57.34
N LEU A 43 -71.03 21.77 -57.21
CA LEU A 43 -70.37 21.54 -55.92
C LEU A 43 -69.84 22.84 -55.26
N ILE A 44 -69.94 23.99 -55.93
CA ILE A 44 -69.47 25.30 -55.44
C ILE A 44 -70.22 25.76 -54.18
N GLY A 45 -71.41 25.21 -53.89
CA GLY A 45 -72.18 25.49 -52.67
C GLY A 45 -71.66 24.81 -51.40
N TRP A 46 -70.69 23.90 -51.49
CA TRP A 46 -70.11 23.25 -50.31
C TRP A 46 -68.99 24.13 -49.72
N PRO A 47 -68.99 24.46 -48.40
CA PRO A 47 -68.01 25.35 -47.76
C PRO A 47 -66.62 24.71 -47.59
N THR A 48 -66.11 24.06 -48.62
CA THR A 48 -64.83 23.34 -48.66
C THR A 48 -63.64 24.28 -48.43
N ASN A 49 -63.73 25.53 -48.86
CA ASN A 49 -62.69 26.53 -48.65
C ASN A 49 -62.62 26.98 -47.18
N GLU A 50 -63.76 27.28 -46.56
CA GLU A 50 -63.84 27.67 -45.14
C GLU A 50 -63.47 26.50 -44.21
N LEU A 51 -63.88 25.28 -44.55
CA LEU A 51 -63.47 24.07 -43.83
C LEU A 51 -61.97 23.79 -43.99
N GLY A 52 -61.41 24.01 -45.19
CA GLY A 52 -59.98 23.86 -45.44
C GLY A 52 -59.13 24.86 -44.65
N THR A 53 -59.51 26.13 -44.61
CA THR A 53 -58.78 27.16 -43.86
C THR A 53 -58.90 26.97 -42.35
N THR A 54 -60.07 26.60 -41.84
CA THR A 54 -60.26 26.33 -40.40
C THR A 54 -59.50 25.10 -39.93
N LEU A 55 -59.53 23.99 -40.68
CA LEU A 55 -58.76 22.78 -40.36
C LEU A 55 -57.25 23.00 -40.43
N LEU A 56 -56.78 23.76 -41.44
CA LEU A 56 -55.38 24.15 -41.54
C LEU A 56 -54.95 25.04 -40.36
N SER A 57 -55.77 26.04 -40.01
CA SER A 57 -55.48 26.94 -38.89
C SER A 57 -55.46 26.20 -37.56
N ALA A 58 -56.43 25.31 -37.33
CA ALA A 58 -56.48 24.47 -36.13
C ALA A 58 -55.28 23.52 -36.03
N GLY A 59 -54.87 22.90 -37.14
CA GLY A 59 -53.71 22.01 -37.18
C GLY A 59 -52.39 22.74 -36.91
N VAL A 60 -52.19 23.93 -37.50
CA VAL A 60 -50.99 24.75 -37.26
C VAL A 60 -50.93 25.26 -35.82
N ILE A 61 -52.05 25.74 -35.27
CA ILE A 61 -52.13 26.21 -33.87
C ILE A 61 -51.81 25.05 -32.91
N ALA A 62 -52.33 23.84 -33.17
CA ALA A 62 -52.04 22.68 -32.34
C ALA A 62 -50.54 22.33 -32.30
N VAL A 63 -49.86 22.38 -33.46
CA VAL A 63 -48.42 22.09 -33.56
C VAL A 63 -47.58 23.14 -32.85
N ILE A 64 -47.90 24.44 -32.99
CA ILE A 64 -47.19 25.53 -32.31
C ILE A 64 -47.38 25.44 -30.80
N PHE A 65 -48.61 25.22 -30.34
CA PHE A 65 -48.92 25.10 -28.92
C PHE A 65 -48.18 23.91 -28.29
N GLU A 66 -48.10 22.78 -28.98
CA GLU A 66 -47.38 21.61 -28.50
C GLU A 66 -45.86 21.83 -28.46
N TYR A 67 -45.29 22.56 -29.42
CA TYR A 67 -43.88 22.93 -29.41
C TYR A 67 -43.52 23.80 -28.20
N TYR A 68 -44.33 24.83 -27.91
CA TYR A 68 -44.14 25.68 -26.73
C TYR A 68 -44.38 24.93 -25.42
N ALA A 69 -45.46 24.14 -25.33
CA ALA A 69 -45.75 23.34 -24.14
C ALA A 69 -44.66 22.30 -23.83
N ARG A 70 -44.03 21.73 -24.86
CA ARG A 70 -42.89 20.82 -24.71
C ARG A 70 -41.66 21.54 -24.18
N LYS A 71 -41.34 22.72 -24.73
CA LYS A 71 -40.18 23.50 -24.32
C LYS A 71 -40.28 23.91 -22.84
N GLU A 72 -41.43 24.41 -22.41
CA GLU A 72 -41.65 24.74 -21.00
C GLU A 72 -41.65 23.52 -20.07
N ALA A 73 -42.14 22.37 -20.55
CA ALA A 73 -42.11 21.13 -19.77
C ALA A 73 -40.67 20.61 -19.57
N GLU A 74 -39.80 20.71 -20.59
CA GLU A 74 -38.39 20.34 -20.50
C GLU A 74 -37.61 21.29 -19.57
N GLU A 75 -37.90 22.60 -19.63
CA GLU A 75 -37.32 23.61 -18.71
C GLU A 75 -37.72 23.33 -17.26
N ARG A 76 -39.02 23.14 -16.98
CA ARG A 76 -39.52 22.81 -15.63
C ARG A 76 -38.99 21.47 -15.11
N ALA A 77 -38.87 20.45 -15.96
CA ALA A 77 -38.31 19.17 -15.56
C ALA A 77 -36.82 19.29 -15.18
N THR A 78 -36.07 20.12 -15.91
CA THR A 78 -34.65 20.39 -15.63
C THR A 78 -34.48 21.16 -14.32
N GLU A 79 -35.35 22.13 -14.06
CA GLU A 79 -35.39 22.88 -12.80
C GLU A 79 -35.74 21.97 -11.61
N HIS A 80 -36.80 21.16 -11.74
CA HIS A 80 -37.17 20.20 -10.70
C HIS A 80 -36.08 19.16 -10.42
N PHE A 81 -35.37 18.71 -11.47
CA PHE A 81 -34.24 17.79 -11.30
C PHE A 81 -33.06 18.45 -10.58
N ARG A 82 -32.73 19.71 -10.93
CA ARG A 82 -31.69 20.49 -10.24
C ARG A 82 -32.05 20.75 -8.77
N ASP A 83 -33.30 21.06 -8.49
CA ASP A 83 -33.80 21.26 -7.12
C ASP A 83 -33.80 19.95 -6.32
N ALA A 84 -34.19 18.83 -6.94
CA ALA A 84 -34.11 17.51 -6.32
C ALA A 84 -32.66 17.15 -5.97
N ILE A 85 -31.71 17.36 -6.89
CA ILE A 85 -30.28 17.16 -6.61
C ILE A 85 -29.82 18.07 -5.48
N ARG A 86 -30.16 19.37 -5.50
CA ARG A 86 -29.75 20.29 -4.43
C ARG A 86 -30.31 19.90 -3.06
N ARG A 87 -31.53 19.38 -3.04
CA ARG A 87 -32.21 18.95 -1.81
C ARG A 87 -31.65 17.64 -1.25
N GLU A 88 -31.33 16.69 -2.12
CA GLU A 88 -30.83 15.36 -1.71
C GLU A 88 -29.29 15.30 -1.63
N ALA A 89 -28.56 16.23 -2.25
CA ALA A 89 -27.09 16.27 -2.24
C ALA A 89 -26.47 16.23 -0.83
N PRO A 90 -27.01 16.93 0.20
CA PRO A 90 -26.53 16.79 1.57
C PRO A 90 -26.67 15.35 2.08
N ALA A 91 -27.83 14.71 1.91
CA ALA A 91 -28.06 13.34 2.34
C ALA A 91 -27.15 12.34 1.62
N ILE A 92 -26.92 12.53 0.31
CA ILE A 92 -25.98 11.73 -0.48
C ILE A 92 -24.55 11.93 0.01
N ARG A 93 -24.11 13.18 0.24
CA ARG A 93 -22.78 13.49 0.77
C ARG A 93 -22.57 12.85 2.13
N ASP A 94 -23.55 13.00 3.02
CA ASP A 94 -23.47 12.50 4.39
C ASP A 94 -23.44 10.97 4.40
N ALA A 95 -24.27 10.31 3.57
CA ALA A 95 -24.19 8.86 3.39
C ALA A 95 -22.84 8.38 2.83
N VAL A 96 -22.24 9.13 1.90
CA VAL A 96 -20.90 8.83 1.38
C VAL A 96 -19.84 9.00 2.47
N LEU A 97 -19.89 10.10 3.24
CA LEU A 97 -18.97 10.34 4.36
C LEU A 97 -19.10 9.28 5.46
N ASP A 98 -20.33 8.88 5.79
CA ASP A 98 -20.60 7.81 6.75
C ASP A 98 -20.05 6.47 6.23
N SER A 99 -20.20 6.18 4.93
CA SER A 99 -19.59 4.99 4.31
C SER A 99 -18.06 5.03 4.39
N PHE A 100 -17.43 6.19 4.16
CA PHE A 100 -15.99 6.39 4.34
C PHE A 100 -15.53 6.19 5.79
N ALA A 101 -16.35 6.60 6.76
CA ALA A 101 -16.00 6.55 8.18
C ALA A 101 -16.27 5.18 8.83
N PHE A 102 -17.33 4.48 8.42
CA PHE A 102 -17.87 3.34 9.16
C PHE A 102 -18.03 2.05 8.32
N GLU A 103 -17.95 2.12 6.98
CA GLU A 103 -18.15 0.95 6.10
C GLU A 103 -16.95 0.69 5.16
N PRO A 104 -15.81 0.22 5.70
CA PRO A 104 -14.57 0.04 4.92
C PRO A 104 -14.68 -0.97 3.77
N GLU A 105 -15.60 -1.93 3.83
CA GLU A 105 -15.81 -2.91 2.75
C GLU A 105 -16.56 -2.30 1.56
N THR A 106 -17.52 -1.40 1.81
CA THR A 106 -18.25 -0.66 0.78
C THR A 106 -17.28 0.20 -0.04
N MET A 107 -16.27 0.79 0.59
CA MET A 107 -15.25 1.60 -0.08
C MET A 107 -14.45 0.87 -1.17
N ARG A 108 -14.10 -0.41 -0.96
CA ARG A 108 -13.32 -1.18 -1.95
C ARG A 108 -14.03 -1.33 -3.29
N SER A 109 -15.37 -1.29 -3.28
CA SER A 109 -16.19 -1.40 -4.49
C SER A 109 -16.37 -0.06 -5.23
N ILE A 110 -16.12 1.07 -4.55
CA ILE A 110 -16.50 2.41 -5.04
C ILE A 110 -15.28 3.27 -5.40
N ALA A 111 -14.12 3.03 -4.77
CA ALA A 111 -12.92 3.84 -4.96
C ALA A 111 -11.73 3.00 -5.45
N SER A 112 -10.99 3.52 -6.43
CA SER A 112 -9.68 2.95 -6.80
C SER A 112 -8.65 3.21 -5.69
N ASP A 113 -7.58 2.40 -5.64
CA ASP A 113 -6.45 2.61 -4.71
C ASP A 113 -5.90 4.03 -4.80
N GLU A 114 -5.80 4.60 -6.00
CA GLU A 114 -5.34 5.99 -6.21
C GLU A 114 -6.30 7.01 -5.55
N THR A 115 -7.60 6.74 -5.59
CA THR A 115 -8.61 7.61 -4.96
C THR A 115 -8.50 7.51 -3.44
N LEU A 116 -8.34 6.31 -2.90
CA LEU A 116 -8.13 6.10 -1.46
C LEU A 116 -6.85 6.78 -0.97
N ASP A 117 -5.77 6.68 -1.75
CA ASP A 117 -4.50 7.35 -1.45
C ASP A 117 -4.65 8.89 -1.38
N LYS A 118 -5.37 9.48 -2.34
CA LYS A 118 -5.65 10.92 -2.36
C LYS A 118 -6.51 11.33 -1.16
N ILE A 119 -7.53 10.55 -0.82
CA ILE A 119 -8.40 10.82 0.33
C ILE A 119 -7.60 10.75 1.62
N ALA A 120 -6.79 9.71 1.82
CA ALA A 120 -5.94 9.58 3.00
C ALA A 120 -4.94 10.75 3.12
N THR A 121 -4.28 11.11 2.02
CA THR A 121 -3.35 12.24 1.97
C THR A 121 -4.04 13.57 2.33
N ASN A 122 -5.20 13.83 1.73
CA ASN A 122 -5.97 15.05 2.00
C ASN A 122 -6.47 15.08 3.46
N ALA A 123 -6.92 13.95 4.00
CA ALA A 123 -7.37 13.86 5.39
C ALA A 123 -6.22 14.15 6.38
N ILE A 124 -5.03 13.59 6.14
CA ILE A 124 -3.83 13.90 6.93
C ILE A 124 -3.48 15.38 6.80
N GLY A 125 -3.49 15.94 5.59
CA GLY A 125 -3.20 17.35 5.33
C GLY A 125 -4.14 18.30 6.08
N LEU A 126 -5.45 18.02 6.06
CA LEU A 126 -6.45 18.78 6.81
C LEU A 126 -6.22 18.72 8.33
N ARG A 127 -5.74 17.60 8.86
CA ARG A 127 -5.47 17.43 10.30
C ARG A 127 -4.16 18.09 10.74
N LEU A 128 -3.15 18.08 9.88
CA LEU A 128 -1.85 18.70 10.16
C LEU A 128 -1.85 20.21 9.88
N GLY A 129 -2.72 20.69 8.98
CA GLY A 129 -2.64 22.03 8.41
C GLY A 129 -1.46 22.22 7.45
N ASP A 130 -0.84 21.11 7.01
CA ASP A 130 0.32 21.10 6.10
C ASP A 130 0.16 19.98 5.07
N GLU A 131 -0.20 20.36 3.84
CA GLU A 131 -0.38 19.43 2.74
C GLU A 131 0.92 18.79 2.25
N LYS A 132 2.05 19.50 2.37
CA LYS A 132 3.33 18.99 1.90
C LYS A 132 3.80 17.87 2.83
N LEU A 133 3.76 18.13 4.13
CA LEU A 133 4.07 17.11 5.15
C LEU A 133 3.16 15.89 5.00
N ALA A 134 1.86 16.09 4.73
CA ALA A 134 0.94 14.98 4.51
C ALA A 134 1.27 14.13 3.29
N ARG A 135 1.64 14.76 2.16
CA ARG A 135 2.08 14.06 0.95
C ARG A 135 3.34 13.23 1.21
N ASP A 136 4.34 13.82 1.86
CA ASP A 136 5.61 13.15 2.15
C ASP A 136 5.40 11.98 3.12
N ALA A 137 4.66 12.19 4.21
CA ALA A 137 4.36 11.16 5.21
C ALA A 137 3.53 9.99 4.63
N TYR A 138 2.51 10.27 3.81
CA TYR A 138 1.71 9.23 3.20
C TYR A 138 2.50 8.45 2.12
N ALA A 139 3.35 9.13 1.34
CA ALA A 139 4.21 8.48 0.38
C ALA A 139 5.17 7.49 1.05
N ASP A 140 5.78 7.88 2.17
CA ASP A 140 6.65 7.02 2.97
C ASP A 140 5.87 5.82 3.55
N LEU A 141 4.69 6.05 4.12
CA LEU A 141 3.82 4.97 4.63
C LEU A 141 3.43 3.99 3.52
N LYS A 142 3.08 4.52 2.34
CA LYS A 142 2.70 3.71 1.18
C LYS A 142 3.84 2.82 0.73
N GLU A 143 5.05 3.37 0.62
CA GLU A 143 6.22 2.62 0.17
C GLU A 143 6.68 1.60 1.21
N GLN A 144 6.76 2.00 2.48
CA GLN A 144 7.34 1.18 3.54
C GLN A 144 6.36 0.15 4.12
N VAL A 145 5.07 0.46 4.16
CA VAL A 145 4.07 -0.37 4.87
C VAL A 145 3.04 -0.96 3.91
N ILE A 146 2.45 -0.18 3.01
CA ILE A 146 1.38 -0.68 2.12
C ILE A 146 1.97 -1.63 1.07
N ARG A 147 3.04 -1.19 0.40
CA ARG A 147 3.75 -1.95 -0.65
C ARG A 147 4.68 -3.04 -0.12
N SER A 148 4.90 -3.11 1.19
CA SER A 148 5.76 -4.15 1.74
C SER A 148 5.21 -5.54 1.39
N PRO A 149 6.03 -6.41 0.77
CA PRO A 149 5.60 -7.74 0.38
C PRO A 149 5.29 -8.63 1.59
N GLU A 150 5.95 -8.34 2.72
CA GLU A 150 5.87 -9.13 3.94
C GLU A 150 5.70 -8.22 5.16
N ARG A 151 5.08 -8.76 6.20
CA ARG A 151 4.93 -8.14 7.52
C ARG A 151 5.23 -9.19 8.57
N TRP A 152 6.16 -8.88 9.47
CA TRP A 152 6.60 -9.80 10.50
C TRP A 152 5.79 -9.60 11.78
N ARG A 153 5.53 -10.69 12.50
CA ARG A 153 4.85 -10.70 13.79
C ARG A 153 5.60 -11.57 14.77
N ASP A 154 5.51 -11.23 16.05
CA ASP A 154 6.12 -11.98 17.15
C ASP A 154 7.60 -12.22 16.86
N VAL A 155 8.34 -11.13 16.59
CA VAL A 155 9.75 -11.18 16.19
C VAL A 155 10.61 -11.39 17.43
N ASP A 156 11.29 -12.52 17.47
CA ASP A 156 12.26 -12.86 18.51
C ASP A 156 13.66 -13.01 17.89
N VAL A 157 14.63 -12.28 18.44
CA VAL A 157 16.02 -12.32 18.01
C VAL A 157 16.89 -12.59 19.21
N SER A 158 17.69 -13.64 19.12
CA SER A 158 18.69 -14.00 20.13
C SER A 158 20.09 -13.89 19.52
N VAL A 159 20.96 -13.12 20.16
CA VAL A 159 22.35 -12.92 19.77
C VAL A 159 23.26 -13.45 20.86
N SER A 160 24.28 -14.22 20.48
CA SER A 160 25.39 -14.60 21.35
C SER A 160 26.69 -14.12 20.73
N LEU A 161 27.50 -13.40 21.52
CA LEU A 161 28.85 -12.99 21.16
C LEU A 161 29.89 -13.87 21.86
N SER A 162 30.85 -14.36 21.08
CA SER A 162 31.98 -15.16 21.58
C SER A 162 33.27 -14.80 20.82
N PRO A 163 34.47 -15.08 21.34
CA PRO A 163 35.72 -14.75 20.67
C PRO A 163 35.93 -15.62 19.43
N TRP A 164 36.46 -15.03 18.35
CA TRP A 164 36.90 -15.83 17.20
C TRP A 164 38.28 -16.44 17.48
N THR A 165 38.36 -17.76 17.50
CA THR A 165 39.56 -18.50 17.95
C THR A 165 40.59 -18.77 16.85
N ALA A 166 40.22 -18.63 15.58
CA ALA A 166 41.14 -18.87 14.46
C ALA A 166 42.00 -17.63 14.11
N GLY A 167 41.65 -16.46 14.64
CA GLY A 167 42.37 -15.21 14.45
C GLY A 167 43.14 -14.74 15.67
N PRO A 168 43.68 -13.50 15.62
CA PRO A 168 44.32 -12.90 16.78
C PRO A 168 43.31 -12.65 17.90
N ALA A 169 43.70 -12.96 19.14
CA ALA A 169 42.85 -12.77 20.31
C ALA A 169 42.62 -11.28 20.66
N SER A 170 43.53 -10.40 20.27
CA SER A 170 43.46 -8.94 20.52
C SER A 170 44.14 -8.16 19.40
N GLY A 171 43.98 -6.83 19.42
CA GLY A 171 44.57 -5.93 18.42
C GLY A 171 43.91 -5.98 17.04
N PRO A 172 44.55 -5.40 16.02
CA PRO A 172 44.03 -5.35 14.65
C PRO A 172 43.68 -6.74 14.12
N GLY A 173 42.51 -6.87 13.49
CA GLY A 173 42.02 -8.14 12.95
C GLY A 173 41.38 -9.09 13.98
N SER A 174 41.35 -8.74 15.27
CA SER A 174 40.60 -9.52 16.26
C SER A 174 39.09 -9.35 16.06
N MET A 175 38.37 -10.47 16.08
CA MET A 175 36.94 -10.54 15.77
C MET A 175 36.17 -11.23 16.90
N LEU A 176 34.88 -10.93 16.97
CA LEU A 176 33.90 -11.73 17.68
C LEU A 176 33.08 -12.51 16.67
N VAL A 177 32.64 -13.69 17.10
CA VAL A 177 31.65 -14.51 16.44
C VAL A 177 30.27 -14.10 16.98
N ALA A 178 29.45 -13.47 16.12
CA ALA A 178 28.05 -13.24 16.39
C ALA A 178 27.22 -14.42 15.89
N THR A 179 26.62 -15.16 16.82
CA THR A 179 25.62 -16.21 16.51
C THR A 179 24.24 -15.60 16.71
N VAL A 180 23.50 -15.44 15.61
CA VAL A 180 22.21 -14.74 15.61
C VAL A 180 21.11 -15.70 15.19
N ARG A 181 20.14 -15.92 16.07
CA ARG A 181 18.90 -16.65 15.78
C ARG A 181 17.75 -15.66 15.65
N TRP A 182 17.01 -15.78 14.55
CA TRP A 182 15.76 -15.08 14.30
C TRP A 182 14.62 -16.08 14.34
N GLU A 183 13.49 -15.67 14.91
CA GLU A 183 12.22 -16.38 14.83
C GLU A 183 11.09 -15.37 14.67
N TYR A 184 10.20 -15.58 13.70
CA TYR A 184 9.04 -14.69 13.49
C TYR A 184 7.95 -15.37 12.67
N LYS A 185 6.73 -14.85 12.77
CA LYS A 185 5.60 -15.21 11.92
C LYS A 185 5.51 -14.29 10.71
N VAL A 186 5.26 -14.87 9.54
CA VAL A 186 5.15 -14.13 8.28
C VAL A 186 4.24 -14.85 7.29
N ARG A 187 3.61 -14.09 6.40
CA ARG A 187 3.09 -14.61 5.13
C ARG A 187 4.15 -14.40 4.06
N SER A 188 4.90 -15.45 3.73
CA SER A 188 6.02 -15.33 2.79
C SER A 188 5.52 -14.91 1.41
N ALA A 189 6.18 -13.92 0.81
CA ALA A 189 5.91 -13.48 -0.55
C ALA A 189 6.71 -14.27 -1.60
N SER A 190 7.84 -14.86 -1.19
CA SER A 190 8.76 -15.61 -2.04
C SER A 190 8.82 -17.09 -1.63
N PRO A 191 8.98 -18.03 -2.57
CA PRO A 191 9.24 -19.44 -2.26
C PRO A 191 10.70 -19.71 -1.83
N THR A 192 11.57 -18.71 -1.97
CA THR A 192 13.01 -18.81 -1.69
C THR A 192 13.46 -17.66 -0.82
N MET A 193 14.34 -17.95 0.12
CA MET A 193 14.99 -16.98 0.99
C MET A 193 16.50 -17.01 0.76
N ARG A 194 17.13 -15.84 0.69
CA ARG A 194 18.57 -15.68 0.47
C ARG A 194 19.25 -14.96 1.62
N PHE A 195 20.48 -15.38 1.90
CA PHE A 195 21.36 -14.81 2.89
C PHE A 195 22.70 -14.55 2.23
N ALA A 196 23.18 -13.32 2.24
CA ALA A 196 24.38 -12.94 1.52
C ALA A 196 25.44 -12.35 2.46
N CYS A 197 26.70 -12.54 2.11
CA CYS A 197 27.83 -11.84 2.69
C CYS A 197 28.71 -11.34 1.55
N VAL A 198 29.01 -10.04 1.52
CA VAL A 198 29.73 -9.38 0.43
C VAL A 198 30.74 -8.38 0.98
N SER A 199 31.85 -8.15 0.27
CA SER A 199 32.86 -7.14 0.62
C SER A 199 32.83 -5.89 -0.26
N ASP A 200 32.04 -5.90 -1.33
CA ASP A 200 31.85 -4.74 -2.21
C ASP A 200 30.58 -3.94 -1.83
N LEU A 201 30.71 -2.62 -1.76
CA LEU A 201 29.61 -1.74 -1.33
C LEU A 201 28.54 -1.55 -2.40
N ASP A 202 28.88 -1.63 -3.69
CA ASP A 202 27.90 -1.52 -4.76
C ASP A 202 27.07 -2.81 -4.87
N GLU A 203 27.73 -3.97 -4.80
CA GLU A 203 27.06 -5.26 -4.68
C GLU A 203 26.17 -5.32 -3.42
N TYR A 204 26.64 -4.82 -2.27
CA TYR A 204 25.83 -4.73 -1.05
C TYR A 204 24.54 -3.95 -1.28
N ARG A 205 24.61 -2.80 -1.97
CA ARG A 205 23.44 -1.96 -2.27
C ARG A 205 22.46 -2.67 -3.21
N ASP A 206 22.97 -3.40 -4.19
CA ASP A 206 22.14 -4.14 -5.15
C ASP A 206 21.45 -5.35 -4.51
N VAL A 207 22.19 -6.17 -3.76
CA VAL A 207 21.62 -7.34 -3.07
C VAL A 207 20.60 -6.91 -2.00
N ARG A 208 20.80 -5.76 -1.34
CA ARG A 208 19.83 -5.19 -0.38
C ARG A 208 18.49 -4.80 -1.03
N ARG A 209 18.46 -4.56 -2.34
CA ARG A 209 17.23 -4.26 -3.08
C ARG A 209 16.49 -5.51 -3.55
N ASP A 210 17.14 -6.67 -3.58
CA ASP A 210 16.50 -7.94 -3.95
C ASP A 210 15.46 -8.34 -2.87
N PRO A 211 14.16 -8.44 -3.22
CA PRO A 211 13.12 -8.81 -2.27
C PRO A 211 13.28 -10.21 -1.64
N SER A 212 14.03 -11.11 -2.29
CA SER A 212 14.30 -12.46 -1.82
C SER A 212 15.45 -12.56 -0.81
N THR A 213 16.23 -11.49 -0.63
CA THR A 213 17.27 -11.39 0.39
C THR A 213 16.64 -11.10 1.75
N ALA A 214 16.74 -12.07 2.67
CA ALA A 214 16.29 -11.90 4.06
C ALA A 214 17.34 -11.21 4.94
N SER A 215 18.62 -11.50 4.72
CA SER A 215 19.72 -10.89 5.45
C SER A 215 20.93 -10.71 4.55
N ILE A 216 21.63 -9.60 4.73
CA ILE A 216 22.88 -9.30 4.06
C ILE A 216 23.89 -8.79 5.06
N TRP A 217 25.09 -9.36 5.01
CA TRP A 217 26.24 -8.94 5.80
C TRP A 217 27.26 -8.25 4.91
N TYR A 218 27.69 -7.04 5.29
CA TYR A 218 28.85 -6.42 4.68
C TYR A 218 30.08 -6.80 5.51
N PHE A 219 31.09 -7.35 4.85
CA PHE A 219 32.35 -7.69 5.49
C PHE A 219 33.47 -6.80 4.96
N ASP A 220 34.10 -6.05 5.85
CA ASP A 220 35.31 -5.30 5.53
C ASP A 220 36.51 -6.27 5.40
N PRO A 221 37.19 -6.33 4.25
CA PRO A 221 38.33 -7.22 4.02
C PRO A 221 39.59 -6.86 4.82
N SER A 222 39.54 -5.88 5.74
CA SER A 222 40.66 -5.40 6.57
C SER A 222 41.36 -6.45 7.44
N ALA A 223 40.82 -7.67 7.56
CA ALA A 223 41.42 -8.78 8.32
C ALA A 223 42.10 -9.87 7.46
N GLY A 224 42.25 -9.65 6.14
CA GLY A 224 42.83 -10.66 5.24
C GLY A 224 41.94 -11.88 5.01
N LEU A 225 40.67 -11.81 5.43
CA LEU A 225 39.64 -12.80 5.16
C LEU A 225 38.82 -12.36 3.95
N ASP A 226 38.42 -13.34 3.14
CA ASP A 226 37.50 -13.10 2.02
C ASP A 226 36.05 -13.24 2.51
N ALA A 227 35.14 -12.38 2.03
CA ALA A 227 33.71 -12.48 2.32
C ALA A 227 33.08 -13.80 1.83
N ALA A 228 33.75 -14.54 0.97
CA ALA A 228 33.43 -15.88 0.50
C ALA A 228 33.79 -17.00 1.49
N ASP A 229 34.46 -16.70 2.59
CA ASP A 229 34.86 -17.70 3.59
C ASP A 229 33.66 -18.08 4.49
N PRO A 230 33.33 -19.38 4.67
CA PRO A 230 32.28 -19.80 5.61
C PRO A 230 32.58 -19.45 7.09
N GLU A 231 33.82 -19.12 7.44
CA GLU A 231 34.15 -18.57 8.75
C GLU A 231 33.60 -17.15 8.93
N VAL A 232 33.66 -16.32 7.89
CA VAL A 232 33.16 -14.93 7.90
C VAL A 232 31.65 -14.88 8.04
N PHE A 233 30.93 -15.72 7.30
CA PHE A 233 29.48 -15.82 7.37
C PHE A 233 29.01 -17.24 7.04
N SER A 234 28.09 -17.77 7.83
CA SER A 234 27.46 -19.06 7.55
C SER A 234 26.03 -19.11 8.07
N LEU A 235 25.09 -19.49 7.19
CA LEU A 235 23.74 -19.87 7.59
C LEU A 235 23.79 -21.30 8.13
N LEU A 236 23.53 -21.47 9.42
CA LEU A 236 23.66 -22.76 10.11
C LEU A 236 22.39 -23.60 10.00
N GLN A 237 21.23 -22.96 10.15
CA GLN A 237 19.94 -23.64 10.15
C GLN A 237 18.85 -22.68 9.64
N LEU A 238 17.87 -23.22 8.91
CA LEU A 238 16.60 -22.57 8.64
C LEU A 238 15.48 -23.60 8.74
N SER A 239 14.42 -23.26 9.45
CA SER A 239 13.21 -24.07 9.55
C SER A 239 11.96 -23.26 9.20
N VAL A 240 10.95 -23.96 8.68
CA VAL A 240 9.61 -23.43 8.44
C VAL A 240 8.63 -24.30 9.23
N ASP A 241 7.91 -23.69 10.17
CA ASP A 241 7.04 -24.36 11.13
C ASP A 241 7.76 -25.51 11.86
N GLY A 242 9.01 -25.25 12.29
CA GLY A 242 9.86 -26.22 12.97
C GLY A 242 10.43 -27.34 12.09
N ARG A 243 10.18 -27.32 10.78
CA ARG A 243 10.77 -28.29 9.83
C ARG A 243 11.98 -27.71 9.14
N ASP A 244 13.13 -28.34 9.33
CA ASP A 244 14.39 -27.90 8.72
C ASP A 244 14.34 -27.93 7.19
N ARG A 245 15.05 -26.96 6.61
CA ARG A 245 15.17 -26.77 5.16
C ARG A 245 16.62 -26.96 4.73
N ASN A 246 16.77 -27.47 3.51
CA ASN A 246 18.09 -27.64 2.91
C ASN A 246 18.68 -26.28 2.50
N ILE A 247 19.94 -26.06 2.87
CA ILE A 247 20.67 -24.83 2.60
C ILE A 247 21.63 -25.09 1.43
N ARG A 248 21.46 -24.33 0.34
CA ARG A 248 22.39 -24.36 -0.79
C ARG A 248 23.29 -23.14 -0.75
N ARG A 249 24.59 -23.35 -0.56
CA ARG A 249 25.60 -22.30 -0.58
C ARG A 249 26.27 -22.20 -1.94
N SER A 250 26.51 -20.97 -2.38
CA SER A 250 27.35 -20.61 -3.53
C SER A 250 28.29 -19.49 -3.12
N ALA A 251 29.55 -19.55 -3.54
CA ALA A 251 30.56 -18.55 -3.20
C ALA A 251 31.44 -18.25 -4.42
N ARG A 252 31.92 -17.01 -4.48
CA ARG A 252 32.92 -16.49 -5.42
C ARG A 252 33.77 -15.47 -4.68
N GLU A 253 34.90 -15.06 -5.23
CA GLU A 253 35.74 -14.02 -4.62
C GLU A 253 34.91 -12.79 -4.19
N GLY A 254 35.08 -12.38 -2.94
CA GLY A 254 34.39 -11.25 -2.31
C GLY A 254 32.89 -11.44 -2.02
N SER A 255 32.30 -12.61 -2.25
CA SER A 255 30.84 -12.79 -2.12
C SER A 255 30.42 -14.25 -1.88
N GLN A 256 29.48 -14.45 -0.95
CA GLN A 256 28.77 -15.71 -0.79
C GLN A 256 27.27 -15.50 -0.60
N VAL A 257 26.50 -16.49 -1.07
CA VAL A 257 25.05 -16.54 -0.93
C VAL A 257 24.62 -17.93 -0.48
N ALA A 258 23.83 -17.99 0.58
CA ALA A 258 23.06 -19.16 0.97
C ALA A 258 21.60 -18.98 0.52
N ALA A 259 21.10 -19.91 -0.27
CA ALA A 259 19.73 -19.92 -0.76
C ALA A 259 18.97 -21.12 -0.17
N VAL A 260 17.75 -20.85 0.30
CA VAL A 260 16.89 -21.85 0.95
C VAL A 260 15.51 -21.83 0.31
N SER A 261 15.02 -23.00 -0.10
CA SER A 261 13.62 -23.13 -0.53
C SER A 261 12.72 -23.29 0.69
N LEU A 262 11.69 -22.45 0.80
CA LEU A 262 10.69 -22.50 1.86
C LEU A 262 9.63 -23.60 1.62
N GLY A 263 9.58 -24.12 0.40
CA GLY A 263 8.61 -25.11 -0.07
C GLY A 263 7.31 -24.50 -0.59
N GLN A 264 6.64 -25.19 -1.53
CA GLN A 264 5.42 -24.74 -2.22
C GLN A 264 4.30 -24.31 -1.25
N GLY A 265 4.18 -24.98 -0.10
CA GLY A 265 3.17 -24.65 0.89
C GLY A 265 3.40 -23.34 1.63
N ALA A 266 4.63 -22.80 1.72
CA ALA A 266 4.94 -21.67 2.60
C ALA A 266 4.49 -20.28 2.07
N VAL A 267 4.24 -20.16 0.76
CA VAL A 267 3.87 -18.88 0.14
C VAL A 267 2.39 -18.57 0.39
N GLY A 268 2.08 -17.32 0.74
CA GLY A 268 0.69 -16.83 0.92
C GLY A 268 -0.02 -17.28 2.20
N ARG A 269 0.43 -18.37 2.85
CA ARG A 269 -0.02 -18.76 4.18
C ARG A 269 0.86 -18.15 5.26
N GLU A 270 0.30 -18.01 6.46
CA GLU A 270 1.13 -17.68 7.61
C GLU A 270 1.95 -18.89 8.05
N VAL A 271 3.25 -18.66 8.26
CA VAL A 271 4.23 -19.63 8.72
C VAL A 271 5.11 -19.02 9.80
N THR A 272 5.71 -19.87 10.63
CA THR A 272 6.82 -19.46 11.50
C THR A 272 8.14 -19.77 10.81
N ILE A 273 8.97 -18.76 10.59
CA ILE A 273 10.34 -18.92 10.07
C ILE A 273 11.28 -18.77 11.25
N SER A 274 12.20 -19.72 11.40
CA SER A 274 13.33 -19.62 12.33
C SER A 274 14.62 -19.91 11.61
N TYR A 275 15.63 -19.05 11.73
CA TYR A 275 16.95 -19.31 11.18
C TYR A 275 18.06 -18.85 12.11
N THR A 276 19.21 -19.51 12.01
CA THR A 276 20.42 -19.16 12.76
C THR A 276 21.55 -18.95 11.77
N TYR A 277 22.23 -17.81 11.85
CA TYR A 277 23.48 -17.58 11.14
C TYR A 277 24.60 -17.20 12.11
N ARG A 278 25.82 -17.37 11.63
CA ARG A 278 27.04 -16.90 12.27
C ARG A 278 27.69 -15.86 11.38
N ALA A 279 28.17 -14.76 11.96
CA ALA A 279 28.93 -13.74 11.26
C ALA A 279 30.12 -13.28 12.12
N LEU A 280 31.24 -12.94 11.49
CA LEU A 280 32.35 -12.25 12.14
C LEU A 280 32.06 -10.75 12.24
N VAL A 281 32.28 -10.20 13.43
CA VAL A 281 32.15 -8.78 13.73
C VAL A 281 33.46 -8.27 14.33
N GLN A 282 33.90 -7.08 13.96
CA GLN A 282 35.13 -6.51 14.50
C GLN A 282 35.03 -6.31 16.01
N ARG A 283 35.97 -6.87 16.78
CA ARG A 283 36.00 -6.72 18.25
C ARG A 283 36.17 -5.25 18.64
N HIS A 284 37.05 -4.54 17.95
CA HIS A 284 37.32 -3.09 18.08
C HIS A 284 36.37 -2.20 17.27
N GLY A 285 35.34 -2.78 16.63
CA GLY A 285 34.29 -2.00 15.96
C GLY A 285 33.29 -1.39 16.94
N HIS A 286 33.24 -1.90 18.18
CA HIS A 286 32.36 -1.44 19.27
C HIS A 286 30.87 -1.43 18.93
N LEU A 287 30.44 -2.14 17.89
CA LEU A 287 29.10 -2.02 17.32
C LEU A 287 28.62 -3.33 16.73
N LEU A 288 27.38 -3.69 17.06
CA LEU A 288 26.56 -4.65 16.33
C LEU A 288 25.18 -4.03 16.16
N TYR A 289 24.75 -3.85 14.91
CA TYR A 289 23.40 -3.39 14.60
C TYR A 289 22.57 -4.51 13.99
N LEU A 290 21.28 -4.52 14.31
CA LEU A 290 20.29 -5.43 13.78
C LEU A 290 19.16 -4.61 13.19
N ASP A 291 19.08 -4.61 11.87
CA ASP A 291 18.00 -3.95 11.14
C ASP A 291 16.76 -4.84 11.04
N LEU A 292 15.59 -4.21 11.10
CA LEU A 292 14.31 -4.81 10.74
C LEU A 292 13.96 -4.37 9.32
N PRO A 293 14.24 -5.19 8.29
CA PRO A 293 14.08 -4.80 6.89
C PRO A 293 12.61 -4.77 6.45
N ARG A 294 11.70 -5.32 7.26
CA ARG A 294 10.27 -5.41 6.99
C ARG A 294 9.48 -4.79 8.13
N PRO A 295 8.25 -4.29 7.87
CA PRO A 295 7.35 -3.90 8.95
C PRO A 295 7.18 -5.05 9.92
N ALA A 296 7.36 -4.78 11.21
CA ALA A 296 7.37 -5.78 12.26
C ALA A 296 6.50 -5.35 13.44
N LYS A 297 5.93 -6.32 14.15
CA LYS A 297 5.18 -6.08 15.39
C LYS A 297 5.62 -7.07 16.48
N GLY A 298 5.76 -6.57 17.71
CA GLY A 298 6.14 -7.39 18.86
C GLY A 298 7.58 -7.85 18.73
N VAL A 299 8.51 -6.90 18.77
CA VAL A 299 9.95 -7.13 18.62
C VAL A 299 10.57 -7.39 19.98
N HIS A 300 11.28 -8.49 20.09
CA HIS A 300 12.15 -8.84 21.19
C HIS A 300 13.55 -9.14 20.66
N VAL A 301 14.55 -8.47 21.22
CA VAL A 301 15.97 -8.71 20.90
C VAL A 301 16.71 -8.94 22.20
N GLN A 302 17.37 -10.09 22.31
CA GLN A 302 18.24 -10.42 23.43
C GLN A 302 19.68 -10.54 22.95
N LEU A 303 20.60 -9.87 23.63
CA LEU A 303 22.04 -10.01 23.46
C LEU A 303 22.64 -10.71 24.68
N ASP A 304 23.34 -11.82 24.48
CA ASP A 304 24.27 -12.42 25.42
C ASP A 304 25.71 -12.11 25.00
N TYR A 305 26.45 -11.46 25.91
CA TYR A 305 27.85 -11.09 25.70
C TYR A 305 28.77 -11.62 26.81
N ALA A 306 28.34 -12.62 27.56
CA ALA A 306 29.08 -13.14 28.72
C ALA A 306 30.47 -13.68 28.37
N GLN A 307 30.67 -14.14 27.13
CA GLN A 307 31.94 -14.69 26.65
C GLN A 307 32.75 -13.71 25.78
N ALA A 308 32.31 -12.47 25.61
CA ALA A 308 32.86 -11.56 24.61
C ALA A 308 33.94 -10.59 25.15
N ASP A 309 34.36 -10.72 26.41
CA ASP A 309 35.25 -9.77 27.10
C ASP A 309 34.80 -8.31 26.98
N ILE A 310 33.47 -8.12 26.95
CA ILE A 310 32.81 -6.84 26.93
C ILE A 310 32.54 -6.40 28.37
N ARG A 311 32.96 -5.18 28.72
CA ARG A 311 32.75 -4.59 30.05
C ARG A 311 31.33 -4.08 30.21
N ARG A 312 30.86 -3.34 29.22
CA ARG A 312 29.59 -2.62 29.25
C ARG A 312 29.00 -2.54 27.85
N VAL A 313 27.68 -2.68 27.77
CA VAL A 313 26.89 -2.46 26.56
C VAL A 313 25.91 -1.29 26.80
N ASN A 314 25.82 -0.40 25.82
CA ASN A 314 24.74 0.56 25.68
C ASN A 314 23.86 0.14 24.49
N VAL A 315 22.57 0.41 24.60
CA VAL A 315 21.58 0.12 23.56
C VAL A 315 21.13 1.43 22.95
N LEU A 316 21.08 1.46 21.62
CA LEU A 316 20.41 2.48 20.84
C LEU A 316 19.30 1.79 20.05
N ASP A 317 18.05 2.01 20.45
CA ASP A 317 16.91 1.69 19.59
C ASP A 317 16.59 2.89 18.69
N TYR A 318 16.18 2.61 17.45
CA TYR A 318 15.79 3.62 16.47
C TYR A 318 14.41 3.29 15.91
N PHE A 319 13.49 2.93 16.81
CA PHE A 319 12.08 2.77 16.49
C PHE A 319 11.41 4.14 16.40
N SER A 320 10.89 4.48 15.22
CA SER A 320 10.10 5.69 15.02
C SER A 320 8.71 5.56 15.66
N SER A 321 8.65 5.70 16.98
CA SER A 321 7.45 5.48 17.80
C SER A 321 7.34 6.52 18.92
N PRO A 322 6.12 6.93 19.33
CA PRO A 322 5.92 7.71 20.55
C PRO A 322 6.17 6.89 21.83
N GLU A 323 6.06 5.57 21.77
CA GLU A 323 6.38 4.65 22.85
C GLU A 323 7.87 4.28 22.83
N ALA A 324 8.52 4.30 23.99
CA ALA A 324 9.92 3.88 24.13
C ALA A 324 10.02 2.35 24.27
N ALA A 325 11.09 1.77 23.73
CA ALA A 325 11.41 0.37 23.99
C ALA A 325 11.75 0.13 25.46
N ARG A 326 11.39 -1.05 25.96
CA ARG A 326 11.78 -1.50 27.29
C ARG A 326 13.11 -2.21 27.20
N VAL A 327 14.15 -1.61 27.78
CA VAL A 327 15.50 -2.17 27.85
C VAL A 327 15.76 -2.68 29.26
N VAL A 328 16.08 -3.96 29.41
CA VAL A 328 16.45 -4.60 30.68
C VAL A 328 17.85 -5.16 30.54
N GLN A 329 18.74 -4.80 31.45
CA GLN A 329 20.09 -5.34 31.49
C GLN A 329 20.27 -6.24 32.71
N SER A 330 21.03 -7.32 32.54
CA SER A 330 21.47 -8.15 33.67
C SER A 330 22.23 -7.28 34.69
N PRO A 331 21.99 -7.46 36.01
CA PRO A 331 22.73 -6.73 37.04
C PRO A 331 24.25 -6.92 36.90
N ALA A 332 25.03 -5.89 37.22
CA ALA A 332 26.49 -5.95 37.09
C ALA A 332 27.13 -7.12 37.89
N ALA A 333 26.54 -7.49 39.02
CA ALA A 333 26.98 -8.58 39.89
C ALA A 333 26.57 -9.99 39.38
N ALA A 334 25.67 -10.09 38.41
CA ALA A 334 25.26 -11.38 37.86
C ALA A 334 26.35 -11.96 36.92
N PRO A 335 26.56 -13.29 36.94
CA PRO A 335 27.42 -13.97 35.97
C PRO A 335 26.88 -13.86 34.54
N ALA A 336 25.55 -13.90 34.39
CA ALA A 336 24.89 -13.65 33.13
C ALA A 336 25.13 -12.19 32.70
N LYS A 337 25.49 -12.00 31.42
CA LYS A 337 25.67 -10.69 30.81
C LYS A 337 24.72 -10.59 29.62
N THR A 338 23.47 -10.26 29.92
CA THR A 338 22.42 -10.11 28.91
C THR A 338 21.87 -8.69 28.83
N VAL A 339 21.39 -8.33 27.65
CA VAL A 339 20.54 -7.17 27.42
C VAL A 339 19.29 -7.61 26.64
N ASP A 340 18.13 -7.31 27.19
CA ASP A 340 16.82 -7.55 26.59
C ASP A 340 16.22 -6.23 26.12
N VAL A 341 15.79 -6.16 24.86
CA VAL A 341 15.09 -5.02 24.26
C VAL A 341 13.73 -5.50 23.80
N ARG A 342 12.65 -4.91 24.33
CA ARG A 342 11.26 -5.27 23.99
C ARG A 342 10.50 -4.06 23.49
N PHE A 343 9.82 -4.22 22.35
CA PHE A 343 8.97 -3.20 21.77
C PHE A 343 7.71 -3.82 21.16
N ASP A 344 6.55 -3.50 21.76
CA ASP A 344 5.27 -4.14 21.43
C ASP A 344 4.55 -3.45 20.23
N GLY A 345 4.98 -2.24 19.89
CA GLY A 345 4.39 -1.39 18.85
C GLY A 345 4.68 -1.84 17.42
N GLN A 346 4.23 -1.02 16.46
CA GLN A 346 4.56 -1.19 15.05
C GLN A 346 5.95 -0.62 14.76
N VAL A 347 6.79 -1.42 14.12
CA VAL A 347 8.11 -1.03 13.64
C VAL A 347 8.09 -0.93 12.14
N PHE A 348 8.58 0.18 11.59
CA PHE A 348 8.71 0.37 10.15
C PHE A 348 10.10 -0.04 9.67
N PRO A 349 10.24 -0.40 8.37
CA PRO A 349 11.53 -0.70 7.77
C PRO A 349 12.59 0.36 8.05
N ARG A 350 13.86 -0.07 8.15
CA ARG A 350 15.02 0.77 8.52
C ARG A 350 15.06 1.20 10.00
N ALA A 351 14.17 0.66 10.82
CA ALA A 351 14.31 0.68 12.26
C ALA A 351 15.06 -0.57 12.75
N GLY A 352 15.44 -0.59 14.02
CA GLY A 352 16.22 -1.69 14.59
C GLY A 352 16.85 -1.35 15.93
N VAL A 353 17.86 -2.13 16.28
CA VAL A 353 18.61 -2.00 17.54
C VAL A 353 20.10 -2.05 17.26
N ALA A 354 20.86 -1.13 17.85
CA ALA A 354 22.30 -1.14 17.87
C ALA A 354 22.82 -1.36 19.30
N PHE A 355 23.71 -2.33 19.43
CA PHE A 355 24.47 -2.59 20.64
C PHE A 355 25.85 -1.98 20.49
N VAL A 356 26.19 -1.05 21.38
CA VAL A 356 27.48 -0.36 21.41
C VAL A 356 28.21 -0.75 22.68
N TRP A 357 29.48 -1.13 22.60
CA TRP A 357 30.18 -1.66 23.76
C TRP A 357 31.58 -1.08 24.00
N VAL A 358 32.03 -1.25 25.24
CA VAL A 358 33.41 -1.02 25.68
C VAL A 358 34.01 -2.35 26.10
N LEU A 359 35.22 -2.67 25.64
CA LEU A 359 35.92 -3.90 25.96
C LEU A 359 36.56 -3.82 27.36
N GLN A 360 36.83 -4.97 27.98
CA GLN A 360 37.51 -5.02 29.29
C GLN A 360 38.92 -4.40 29.23
N ASP A 361 39.67 -4.69 28.15
CA ASP A 361 41.09 -4.33 28.03
C ASP A 361 41.33 -2.82 27.79
N GLU A 362 40.30 -2.08 27.37
CA GLU A 362 40.40 -0.65 27.04
C GLU A 362 40.46 0.24 28.28
N LEU A 363 39.90 -0.22 29.40
CA LEU A 363 39.86 0.55 30.63
C LEU A 363 41.09 0.33 31.52
N GLY A 364 41.89 -0.71 31.25
CA GLY A 364 43.15 -0.98 31.96
C GLY A 364 44.32 -0.11 31.49
N ALA A 365 44.34 0.27 30.20
CA ALA A 365 45.46 1.02 29.61
C ALA A 365 45.51 2.51 29.99
N GLY A 366 44.43 3.07 30.56
CA GLY A 366 44.34 4.50 30.90
C GLY A 366 44.89 4.88 32.29
N ALA A 367 45.20 3.91 33.15
CA ALA A 367 45.62 4.17 34.53
C ALA A 367 47.13 4.41 34.72
N GLU A 368 47.97 4.10 33.72
CA GLU A 368 49.43 4.24 33.83
C GLU A 368 50.00 5.56 33.27
N VAL A 369 49.16 6.46 32.74
CA VAL A 369 49.63 7.73 32.14
C VAL A 369 49.58 8.91 33.13
N PHE A 370 49.17 8.69 34.38
CA PHE A 370 49.11 9.73 35.42
C PHE A 370 49.72 9.32 36.77
N ALA A 371 50.70 8.41 36.79
CA ALA A 371 51.50 8.11 37.98
C ALA A 371 52.89 8.74 37.87
#